data_AF-A0A1V5L3A1-F1
#
_entry.id   AF-A0A1V5L3A1-F1
#
_cell.length_a   1.000
_cell.length_b   1.000
_cell.length_c   1.000
_cell.angle_alpha   90.00
_cell.angle_beta   90.00
_cell.angle_gamma   90.00
#
_symmetry.space_group_name_H-M   'P 1'
#
loop_
_entity.id
_entity.type
_entity.pdbx_description
1 polymer ?
#
loop_
_entity_poly.entity_id
_entity_poly.type
_entity_poly.pdbx_seq_one_letter_code
_entity_poly.pdbx_strand_id
1 'polypeptide(L)'
;MPESVTDRPTKAHEYVFLLAKSKRYYFDQEAVREPHARLWDESNGGSMAHVTNEALAHGSGWCHRGDYLLPNPNGRNIRTVWTITTKPYPEAHFATMPPDLAERCIKAGTSERGVCPECGAPWERVVERENMEVRPGPSRCSCARPTPSSMTASIPRSSGYR
;
A
#
# COMPACT_ATOMS: atom_id res chain seq x y z
N MET A 1 25.65 6.71 6.34
CA MET A 1 26.99 6.22 6.70
C MET A 1 28.01 7.02 5.90
N PRO A 2 28.94 7.77 6.52
CA PRO A 2 29.92 8.54 5.76
C PRO A 2 30.84 7.58 5.00
N GLU A 3 31.02 7.81 3.71
CA GLU A 3 32.01 7.13 2.88
C GLU A 3 33.16 8.10 2.58
N SER A 4 34.37 7.58 2.36
CA SER A 4 35.57 8.40 2.12
C SER A 4 35.61 9.06 0.74
N VAL A 5 34.62 8.79 -0.11
CA VAL A 5 34.55 9.23 -1.49
C VAL A 5 33.87 10.59 -1.58
N THR A 6 34.51 11.56 -2.23
CA THR A 6 34.04 12.96 -2.30
C THR A 6 33.52 13.39 -3.67
N ASP A 7 33.67 12.55 -4.70
CA ASP A 7 33.36 12.88 -6.10
C ASP A 7 31.99 12.33 -6.57
N ARG A 8 31.18 11.79 -5.66
CA ARG A 8 29.84 11.25 -5.96
C ARG A 8 28.83 11.51 -4.83
N PRO A 9 27.52 11.41 -5.11
CA PRO A 9 26.50 11.54 -4.06
C PRO A 9 26.69 10.49 -2.95
N THR A 10 26.57 10.94 -1.70
CA THR A 10 26.64 10.07 -0.52
C THR A 10 25.54 9.01 -0.54
N LYS A 11 25.91 7.73 -0.34
CA LYS A 11 24.92 6.67 -0.18
C LYS A 11 24.09 6.86 1.11
N ALA A 12 22.77 7.03 0.92
CA ALA A 12 21.82 7.27 2.01
C ALA A 12 20.82 6.12 2.24
N HIS A 13 20.94 5.00 1.51
CA HIS A 13 20.05 3.86 1.62
C HIS A 13 20.80 2.54 1.49
N GLU A 14 20.20 1.49 2.04
CA GLU A 14 20.66 0.12 1.96
C GLU A 14 19.58 -0.77 1.34
N TYR A 15 19.98 -1.89 0.75
CA TYR A 15 19.06 -2.82 0.10
C TYR A 15 18.68 -3.95 1.04
N VAL A 16 17.39 -4.29 1.04
CA VAL A 16 16.84 -5.46 1.72
C VAL A 16 16.23 -6.35 0.66
N PHE A 17 16.72 -7.59 0.56
CA PHE A 17 16.22 -8.56 -0.42
C PHE A 17 15.14 -9.45 0.20
N LEU A 18 13.94 -9.43 -0.39
CA LEU A 18 12.88 -10.38 -0.08
C LEU A 18 12.98 -11.58 -1.03
N LEU A 19 13.35 -12.74 -0.50
CA LEU A 19 13.47 -13.98 -1.26
C LEU A 19 12.32 -14.93 -0.91
N ALA A 20 11.80 -15.66 -1.90
CA ALA A 20 10.72 -16.62 -1.73
C ALA A 20 11.06 -17.96 -2.38
N LYS A 21 10.71 -19.06 -1.71
CA LYS A 21 10.95 -20.43 -2.21
C LYS A 21 10.03 -20.82 -3.38
N SER A 22 8.88 -20.18 -3.49
CA SER A 22 7.86 -20.47 -4.50
C SER A 22 7.16 -19.18 -4.94
N LYS A 23 6.46 -19.25 -6.09
CA LYS A 23 5.67 -18.12 -6.62
C LYS A 23 4.57 -17.66 -5.66
N ARG A 24 4.07 -18.56 -4.81
CA ARG A 24 3.03 -18.29 -3.83
C ARG A 24 3.65 -18.40 -2.44
N TYR A 25 4.01 -17.27 -1.86
CA TYR A 25 4.57 -17.15 -0.53
C TYR A 25 3.62 -16.36 0.37
N TYR A 26 3.78 -16.53 1.68
CA TYR A 26 3.01 -15.79 2.65
C TYR A 26 3.49 -14.34 2.74
N PHE A 27 2.55 -13.41 2.74
CA PHE A 27 2.83 -11.99 2.95
C PHE A 27 1.60 -11.31 3.58
N ASP A 28 1.71 -10.84 4.81
CA ASP A 28 0.63 -10.10 5.47
C ASP A 28 0.72 -8.61 5.12
N GLN A 29 0.01 -8.24 4.04
CA GLN A 29 -0.10 -6.86 3.59
C GLN A 29 -0.79 -5.94 4.60
N GLU A 30 -1.70 -6.48 5.41
CA GLU A 30 -2.50 -5.69 6.32
C GLU A 30 -1.68 -5.32 7.56
N ALA A 31 -0.82 -6.24 8.04
CA ALA A 31 0.07 -5.99 9.17
C ALA A 31 1.13 -4.90 8.92
N VAL A 32 1.45 -4.62 7.66
CA VAL A 32 2.44 -3.59 7.27
C VAL A 32 1.87 -2.44 6.46
N ARG A 33 0.53 -2.31 6.40
CA ARG A 33 -0.13 -1.24 5.66
C ARG A 33 0.27 0.14 6.20
N GLU A 34 0.51 1.08 5.30
CA GLU A 34 0.84 2.46 5.69
C GLU A 34 -0.42 3.33 5.71
N PRO A 35 -0.56 4.27 6.64
CA PRO A 35 -1.64 5.25 6.57
C PRO A 35 -1.51 6.08 5.29
N HIS A 36 -2.65 6.59 4.82
CA HIS A 36 -2.63 7.54 3.71
C HIS A 36 -1.91 8.82 4.10
N ALA A 37 -1.17 9.41 3.16
CA ALA A 37 -0.45 10.67 3.39
C ALA A 37 -1.41 11.86 3.62
N ARG A 38 -2.64 11.74 3.13
CA ARG A 38 -3.74 12.68 3.35
C ARG A 38 -5.02 11.88 3.60
N LEU A 39 -5.96 12.47 4.32
CA LEU A 39 -7.31 11.91 4.41
C LEU A 39 -7.93 11.91 3.02
N TRP A 40 -8.33 10.74 2.56
CA TRP A 40 -9.07 10.60 1.32
C TRP A 40 -10.55 10.67 1.68
N ASP A 41 -11.13 11.83 1.45
CA ASP A 41 -12.57 12.07 1.52
C ASP A 41 -13.15 12.24 0.11
N GLU A 42 -14.48 12.39 0.03
CA GLU A 42 -15.21 12.61 -1.22
C GLU A 42 -14.77 13.88 -1.96
N SER A 43 -14.18 14.84 -1.25
CA SER A 43 -13.75 16.14 -1.78
C SER A 43 -12.30 16.16 -2.29
N ASN A 44 -11.45 15.21 -1.90
CA ASN A 44 -10.02 15.18 -2.23
C ASN A 44 -9.62 13.98 -3.11
N GLY A 45 -10.54 13.02 -3.29
CA GLY A 45 -10.25 11.73 -3.90
C GLY A 45 -11.15 11.27 -5.03
N GLY A 46 -12.34 11.85 -5.14
CA GLY A 46 -13.30 11.52 -6.18
C GLY A 46 -13.10 12.38 -7.45
N SER A 47 -13.80 12.00 -8.51
CA SER A 47 -13.98 12.81 -9.72
C SER A 47 -14.47 14.25 -9.45
N MET A 48 -14.93 14.54 -8.23
CA MET A 48 -15.41 15.84 -7.78
C MET A 48 -14.35 16.74 -7.12
N ALA A 49 -13.13 16.25 -6.87
CA ALA A 49 -12.08 17.07 -6.25
C ALA A 49 -11.61 18.27 -7.11
N HIS A 50 -12.00 18.30 -8.39
CA HIS A 50 -11.68 19.38 -9.33
C HIS A 50 -12.88 20.17 -9.85
N VAL A 51 -14.08 19.99 -9.29
CA VAL A 51 -15.26 20.78 -9.70
C VAL A 51 -15.50 21.94 -8.75
N THR A 52 -14.61 22.92 -8.76
CA THR A 52 -15.11 24.28 -8.59
C THR A 52 -15.86 24.66 -9.87
N ASN A 53 -17.05 25.23 -9.74
CA ASN A 53 -17.87 25.65 -10.90
C ASN A 53 -17.09 26.59 -11.85
N GLU A 54 -16.09 27.30 -11.33
CA GLU A 54 -15.22 28.22 -12.08
C GLU A 54 -14.22 27.48 -12.99
N ALA A 55 -13.65 26.35 -12.57
CA ALA A 55 -12.72 25.56 -13.39
C ALA A 55 -13.42 24.87 -14.58
N LEU A 56 -14.71 24.53 -14.42
CA LEU A 56 -15.57 24.05 -15.50
C LEU A 56 -15.94 25.16 -16.50
N ALA A 57 -16.03 26.42 -16.05
CA ALA A 57 -16.40 27.56 -16.89
C ALA A 57 -15.28 27.99 -17.87
N HIS A 58 -14.02 27.74 -17.54
CA HIS A 58 -12.87 28.19 -18.35
C HIS A 58 -12.21 27.09 -19.21
N GLY A 59 -12.81 25.91 -19.32
CA GLY A 59 -12.42 24.88 -20.30
C GLY A 59 -11.02 24.27 -20.13
N SER A 60 -10.31 24.60 -19.04
CA SER A 60 -8.92 24.17 -18.79
C SER A 60 -8.81 23.05 -17.75
N GLY A 61 -9.84 22.23 -17.58
CA GLY A 61 -9.82 21.09 -16.67
C GLY A 61 -9.60 19.79 -17.45
N TRP A 62 -8.43 19.18 -17.32
CA TRP A 62 -8.28 17.74 -17.53
C TRP A 62 -9.16 17.04 -16.49
N CYS A 63 -10.46 16.95 -16.80
CA CYS A 63 -11.42 16.25 -15.98
C CYS A 63 -11.19 14.77 -16.19
N HIS A 64 -10.45 14.16 -15.27
CA HIS A 64 -10.46 12.72 -15.06
C HIS A 64 -11.91 12.31 -14.71
N ARG A 65 -12.74 12.13 -15.74
CA ARG A 65 -14.12 11.67 -15.60
C ARG A 65 -14.11 10.16 -15.44
N GLY A 66 -14.36 9.72 -14.22
CA GLY A 66 -14.61 8.33 -13.86
C GLY A 66 -14.88 8.24 -12.36
N ASP A 67 -15.80 7.37 -11.96
CA ASP A 67 -15.97 7.01 -10.55
C ASP A 67 -14.74 6.19 -10.14
N TYR A 68 -13.75 6.87 -9.55
CA TYR A 68 -12.62 6.19 -8.95
C TYR A 68 -13.07 5.53 -7.65
N LEU A 69 -12.67 4.28 -7.46
CA LEU A 69 -12.82 3.62 -6.18
C LEU A 69 -12.08 4.43 -5.12
N LEU A 70 -12.78 4.74 -4.04
CA LEU A 70 -12.14 5.28 -2.86
C LEU A 70 -11.02 4.33 -2.43
N PRO A 71 -9.86 4.87 -2.04
CA PRO A 71 -8.76 4.04 -1.60
C PRO A 71 -9.16 3.26 -0.35
N ASN A 72 -8.49 2.13 -0.11
CA ASN A 72 -8.78 1.30 1.05
C ASN A 72 -8.72 2.14 2.36
N PRO A 73 -9.78 2.14 3.19
CA PRO A 73 -9.84 2.96 4.40
C PRO A 73 -8.73 2.63 5.41
N ASN A 74 -8.23 1.40 5.43
CA ASN A 74 -7.17 0.96 6.36
C ASN A 74 -5.78 1.46 5.96
N GLY A 75 -5.65 2.18 4.84
CA GLY A 75 -4.39 2.76 4.37
C GLY A 75 -3.96 2.25 2.99
N ARG A 76 -2.74 2.59 2.60
CA ARG A 76 -2.12 2.22 1.32
C ARG A 76 -1.15 1.04 1.46
N ASN A 77 -0.87 0.38 0.33
CA ASN A 77 0.20 -0.59 0.28
C ASN A 77 1.56 0.06 0.64
N ILE A 78 2.37 -0.65 1.42
CA ILE A 78 3.74 -0.29 1.72
C ILE A 78 4.56 -0.21 0.42
N ARG A 79 5.45 0.77 0.34
CA ARG A 79 6.36 0.90 -0.82
C ARG A 79 7.64 0.10 -0.59
N THR A 80 8.48 0.01 -1.62
CA THR A 80 9.78 -0.69 -1.55
C THR A 80 10.89 0.14 -0.91
N VAL A 81 10.69 1.45 -0.73
CA VAL A 81 11.66 2.35 -0.10
C VAL A 81 11.14 2.73 1.28
N TRP A 82 11.96 2.49 2.31
CA TRP A 82 11.60 2.67 3.71
C TRP A 82 12.52 3.66 4.40
N THR A 83 11.93 4.65 5.07
CA THR A 83 12.65 5.50 6.02
C THR A 83 12.66 4.82 7.38
N ILE A 84 13.84 4.43 7.87
CA ILE A 84 14.02 3.77 9.16
C ILE A 84 15.11 4.50 9.93
N THR A 85 14.80 4.90 11.16
CA THR A 85 15.75 5.60 12.04
C THR A 85 16.59 4.61 12.82
N THR A 86 17.88 4.88 12.97
CA THR A 86 18.76 4.12 13.87
C THR A 86 18.35 4.35 15.33
N LYS A 87 18.18 3.28 16.10
CA LYS A 87 17.94 3.35 17.54
C LYS A 87 19.27 3.19 18.30
N PRO A 88 19.52 3.96 19.37
CA PRO A 88 20.73 3.81 20.16
C PRO A 88 20.77 2.42 20.80
N TYR A 89 21.96 1.81 20.83
CA TYR A 89 22.21 0.51 21.46
C TYR A 89 23.45 0.63 22.36
N PRO A 90 23.37 0.26 23.64
CA PRO A 90 24.45 0.53 24.59
C PRO A 90 25.66 -0.42 24.48
N GLU A 91 25.50 -1.56 23.80
CA GLU A 91 26.59 -2.55 23.68
C GLU A 91 27.56 -2.22 22.54
N ALA A 92 28.66 -2.98 22.47
CA ALA A 92 29.81 -2.72 21.59
C ALA A 92 29.57 -2.95 20.08
N HIS A 93 28.34 -3.24 19.64
CA HIS A 93 28.05 -3.48 18.23
C HIS A 93 27.71 -2.18 17.51
N PHE A 94 28.61 -1.72 16.64
CA PHE A 94 28.46 -0.47 15.90
C PHE A 94 27.45 -0.51 14.74
N ALA A 95 27.10 -1.71 14.27
CA ALA A 95 26.20 -1.94 13.13
C ALA A 95 24.96 -2.74 13.58
N THR A 96 24.27 -2.23 14.59
CA THR A 96 23.06 -2.88 15.10
C THR A 96 21.92 -2.78 14.09
N MET A 97 21.28 -3.92 13.83
CA MET A 97 20.08 -3.97 13.02
C MET A 97 19.00 -3.08 13.66
N PRO A 98 18.42 -2.11 12.94
CA PRO A 98 17.32 -1.31 13.47
C PRO A 98 16.12 -2.20 13.82
N PRO A 99 15.58 -2.14 15.05
CA PRO A 99 14.44 -2.96 15.47
C PRO A 99 13.22 -2.79 14.56
N ASP A 100 12.97 -1.58 14.05
CA ASP A 100 11.83 -1.29 13.16
C ASP A 100 11.94 -2.03 11.82
N LEU A 101 13.16 -2.27 11.32
CA LEU A 101 13.39 -3.05 10.11
C LEU A 101 13.02 -4.52 10.36
N ALA A 102 13.52 -5.09 11.46
CA ALA A 102 13.22 -6.46 11.83
C ALA A 102 11.73 -6.67 12.10
N GLU A 103 11.10 -5.76 12.86
CA GLU A 103 9.67 -5.80 13.17
C GLU A 103 8.82 -5.78 11.90
N ARG A 104 9.14 -4.90 10.94
CA ARG A 104 8.44 -4.82 9.66
C ARG A 104 8.59 -6.11 8.86
N CYS A 105 9.79 -6.68 8.78
CA CYS A 105 10.02 -7.94 8.08
C CYS A 105 9.27 -9.11 8.74
N ILE A 106 9.20 -9.16 10.07
CA ILE A 106 8.46 -10.19 10.81
C ILE A 106 6.95 -10.05 10.57
N LYS A 107 6.40 -8.84 10.69
CA LYS A 107 4.98 -8.57 10.43
C LYS A 107 4.56 -8.91 9.01
N ALA A 108 5.43 -8.63 8.03
CA ALA A 108 5.15 -8.96 6.63
C ALA A 108 5.29 -10.47 6.35
N GLY A 109 6.34 -11.11 6.89
CA GLY A 109 6.75 -12.46 6.50
C GLY A 109 6.19 -13.60 7.35
N THR A 110 5.66 -13.30 8.54
CA THR A 110 5.19 -14.30 9.50
C THR A 110 3.78 -13.97 9.96
N SER A 111 2.93 -14.99 10.13
CA SER A 111 1.62 -14.76 10.70
C SER A 111 1.70 -14.42 12.18
N GLU A 112 0.76 -13.63 12.68
CA GLU A 112 0.65 -13.32 14.11
C GLU A 112 0.52 -14.58 14.98
N ARG A 113 -0.09 -15.64 14.44
CA ARG A 113 -0.26 -16.94 15.12
C ARG A 113 0.89 -17.93 14.84
N GLY A 114 1.93 -17.49 14.13
CA GLY A 114 3.04 -18.34 13.73
C GLY A 114 2.69 -19.30 12.59
N VAL A 115 2.85 -20.59 12.82
CA VAL A 115 2.60 -21.64 11.81
C VAL A 115 1.72 -22.74 12.40
N CYS A 116 1.03 -23.48 11.55
CA CYS A 116 0.33 -24.69 11.95
C CYS A 116 1.34 -25.73 12.44
N PRO A 117 1.15 -26.34 13.64
CA PRO A 117 2.09 -27.31 14.19
C PRO A 117 2.15 -28.61 13.39
N GLU A 118 1.11 -28.96 12.63
CA GLU A 118 1.05 -30.20 11.86
C GLU A 118 1.68 -30.07 10.46
N CYS A 119 1.32 -29.03 9.71
CA CYS A 119 1.74 -28.88 8.31
C CYS A 119 2.80 -27.78 8.09
N GLY A 120 3.08 -26.94 9.10
CA GLY A 120 4.03 -25.83 9.00
C GLY A 120 3.56 -24.65 8.14
N ALA A 121 2.32 -24.69 7.62
CA ALA A 121 1.77 -23.57 6.86
C ALA A 121 1.50 -22.37 7.78
N PRO A 122 1.79 -21.14 7.34
CA PRO A 122 1.46 -19.94 8.10
C PRO A 122 -0.07 -19.74 8.14
N TRP A 123 -0.58 -19.30 9.28
CA TRP A 123 -2.00 -18.96 9.43
C TRP A 123 -2.34 -17.73 8.58
N GLU A 124 -3.38 -17.82 7.76
CA GLU A 124 -3.77 -16.73 6.86
C GLU A 124 -4.77 -15.80 7.55
N ARG A 125 -4.56 -14.49 7.41
CA ARG A 125 -5.52 -13.49 7.90
C ARG A 125 -6.79 -13.57 7.05
N VAL A 126 -7.89 -13.92 7.69
CA VAL A 126 -9.22 -13.87 7.05
C VAL A 126 -9.72 -12.44 7.15
N VAL A 127 -9.79 -11.77 6.01
CA VAL A 127 -10.39 -10.44 5.89
C VAL A 127 -11.74 -10.53 5.19
N GLU A 128 -12.80 -10.08 5.86
CA GLU A 128 -14.12 -9.94 5.21
C GLU A 128 -14.06 -8.83 4.17
N ARG A 129 -14.42 -9.15 2.93
CA ARG A 129 -14.30 -8.28 1.76
C ARG A 129 -15.68 -7.96 1.20
N GLU A 130 -16.09 -6.70 1.24
CA GLU A 130 -17.31 -6.25 0.55
C GLU A 130 -16.99 -5.77 -0.86
N ASN A 131 -17.63 -6.34 -1.87
CA ASN A 131 -17.50 -5.87 -3.25
C ASN A 131 -18.23 -4.53 -3.43
N MET A 132 -17.49 -3.51 -3.81
CA MET A 132 -18.04 -2.23 -4.26
C MET A 132 -18.25 -2.29 -5.77
N GLU A 133 -19.50 -2.12 -6.23
CA GLU A 133 -19.81 -2.02 -7.65
C GLU A 133 -19.49 -0.60 -8.15
N VAL A 134 -18.45 -0.45 -8.96
CA VAL A 134 -18.21 0.81 -9.68
C VAL A 134 -19.11 0.86 -10.90
N ARG A 135 -20.06 1.80 -10.91
CA ARG A 135 -20.79 2.13 -12.13
C ARG A 135 -19.87 2.97 -13.02
N PRO A 136 -19.57 2.57 -14.26
CA PRO A 136 -18.79 3.41 -15.15
C PRO A 136 -19.55 4.71 -15.44
N GLY A 137 -18.86 5.85 -15.32
CA GLY A 137 -19.43 7.16 -15.64
C GLY A 137 -19.81 7.28 -17.13
N PRO A 138 -20.70 8.22 -17.50
CA PRO A 138 -21.18 8.34 -18.88
C PRO A 138 -20.03 8.70 -19.84
N SER A 139 -19.79 7.81 -20.82
CA SER A 139 -18.84 8.07 -21.91
C SER A 139 -19.33 9.24 -22.77
N ARG A 140 -18.46 10.22 -23.07
CA ARG A 140 -18.81 11.40 -23.89
C ARG A 140 -18.53 11.22 -25.39
N CYS A 141 -17.94 10.10 -25.81
CA CYS A 141 -17.78 9.77 -27.22
C CYS A 141 -18.80 8.71 -27.63
N SER A 142 -19.56 8.98 -28.69
CA SER A 142 -20.40 7.98 -29.36
C SER A 142 -19.62 6.76 -29.88
N CYS A 143 -18.30 6.87 -29.96
CA CYS A 143 -17.36 5.85 -30.39
C CYS A 143 -16.81 4.95 -29.26
N ALA A 144 -16.99 5.34 -27.99
CA ALA A 144 -16.40 4.62 -26.88
C ALA A 144 -17.21 3.34 -26.60
N ARG A 145 -16.58 2.18 -26.80
CA ARG A 145 -17.16 0.90 -26.35
C ARG A 145 -17.41 0.99 -24.84
N PRO A 146 -18.58 0.52 -24.34
CA PRO A 146 -18.81 0.48 -22.90
C PRO A 146 -17.67 -0.29 -22.24
N THR A 147 -17.02 0.33 -21.26
CA THR A 147 -16.04 -0.35 -20.42
C THR A 147 -16.72 -1.55 -19.75
N PRO A 148 -16.06 -2.71 -19.63
CA PRO A 148 -16.66 -3.89 -19.01
C PRO A 148 -17.27 -3.53 -17.66
N SER A 149 -18.48 -4.05 -17.43
CA SER A 149 -19.29 -3.82 -16.24
C SER A 149 -18.53 -4.14 -14.96
N SER A 150 -18.59 -3.21 -14.02
CA SER A 150 -18.13 -3.29 -12.63
C SER A 150 -16.67 -3.71 -12.44
N MET A 151 -15.79 -2.72 -12.24
CA MET A 151 -14.60 -2.98 -11.44
C MET A 151 -15.06 -3.21 -10.00
N THR A 152 -14.84 -4.41 -9.45
CA THR A 152 -15.08 -4.71 -8.04
C THR A 152 -13.82 -4.37 -7.24
N ALA A 153 -13.89 -3.39 -6.35
CA ALA A 153 -12.91 -3.30 -5.26
C ALA A 153 -13.51 -3.87 -3.98
N SER A 154 -12.65 -4.47 -3.17
CA SER A 154 -13.05 -5.08 -1.91
C SER A 154 -12.40 -4.38 -0.73
N ILE A 155 -13.23 -3.94 0.24
CA ILE A 155 -12.76 -3.31 1.48
C ILE A 155 -12.73 -4.34 2.63
N PRO A 156 -11.62 -4.49 3.37
CA PRO A 156 -11.55 -5.37 4.55
C PRO A 156 -12.30 -4.78 5.77
N ARG A 157 -13.23 -5.53 6.39
CA ARG A 157 -14.05 -5.08 7.55
C ARG A 157 -13.76 -5.76 8.90
N SER A 158 -13.26 -6.99 8.91
CA SER A 158 -12.97 -7.74 10.13
C SER A 158 -11.82 -8.71 9.89
N SER A 159 -11.07 -9.07 10.94
CA SER A 159 -9.85 -9.87 10.84
C SER A 159 -9.92 -11.12 11.74
N GLY A 160 -10.05 -12.29 11.13
CA GLY A 160 -9.83 -13.60 11.75
C GLY A 160 -8.54 -14.27 11.27
N TYR A 161 -8.28 -15.51 11.69
CA TYR A 161 -7.20 -16.36 11.16
C TYR A 161 -7.76 -17.73 10.77
N ARG A 162 -7.30 -18.30 9.65
CA ARG A 162 -7.64 -19.66 9.19
C ARG A 162 -6.40 -20.43 8.78
#